data_AF-A0A933MW85-F1
#
_entry.id   AF-A0A933MW85-F1
#
_cell.length_a   1.000
_cell.length_b   1.000
_cell.length_c   1.000
_cell.angle_alpha   90.00
_cell.angle_beta   90.00
_cell.angle_gamma   90.00
#
_symmetry.space_group_name_H-M   'P 1'
#
loop_
_entity.id
_entity.type
_entity.pdbx_description
1 polymer ?
#
loop_
_entity_poly.entity_id
_entity_poly.type
_entity_poly.pdbx_seq_one_letter_code
_entity_poly.pdbx_strand_id
1 'polypeptide(L)' 'MEGKNFEIKERATDMEIALFLIKHINQPCEYLPGNNIRDFYIREARKILETTQDQDVKKILEDTIYKYQP' A
#
# COMPACT_ATOMS: atom_id res chain seq x y z
N MET A 1 31.87 10.38 -26.14
CA MET A 1 30.58 10.92 -25.65
C MET A 1 30.05 9.90 -24.67
N GLU A 2 30.13 10.19 -23.37
CA GLU A 2 29.63 9.28 -22.33
C GLU A 2 28.11 9.38 -22.31
N GLY A 3 27.44 8.29 -22.71
CA GLY A 3 25.99 8.17 -22.62
C GLY A 3 25.58 8.20 -21.15
N LYS A 4 24.82 9.22 -20.76
CA LYS A 4 24.20 9.26 -19.43
C LYS A 4 23.19 8.10 -19.35
N ASN A 5 23.54 7.05 -18.61
CA ASN A 5 22.60 6.03 -18.17
C ASN A 5 21.58 6.72 -17.26
N PHE A 6 20.43 7.07 -17.83
CA PHE A 6 19.26 7.44 -17.03
C PHE A 6 18.73 6.15 -16.42
N GLU A 7 19.01 5.92 -15.14
CA GLU A 7 18.33 4.88 -14.36
C GLU A 7 16.83 5.18 -14.35
N ILE A 8 16.07 4.51 -15.21
CA ILE A 8 14.62 4.50 -15.13
C ILE A 8 14.28 3.72 -13.86
N LYS A 9 14.01 4.41 -12.74
CA LYS A 9 13.38 3.79 -11.59
C LYS A 9 11.98 3.36 -12.02
N GLU A 10 11.78 2.05 -12.19
CA GLU A 10 10.46 1.49 -12.42
C GLU A 10 9.52 1.92 -11.29
N ARG A 11 8.35 2.44 -11.67
CA ARG A 11 7.31 2.76 -10.70
C ARG A 11 6.69 1.45 -10.23
N ALA A 12 6.52 1.32 -8.92
CA ALA A 12 5.81 0.18 -8.36
C ALA A 12 4.39 0.10 -8.98
N THR A 13 3.99 -1.11 -9.32
CA THR A 13 2.64 -1.44 -9.77
C THR A 13 1.64 -1.30 -8.62
N ASP A 14 0.36 -1.15 -8.95
CA ASP A 14 -0.73 -1.11 -7.95
C ASP A 14 -0.70 -2.34 -7.03
N MET A 15 -0.35 -3.51 -7.58
CA MET A 15 -0.22 -4.75 -6.81
C MET A 15 0.93 -4.69 -5.81
N GLU A 16 2.10 -4.21 -6.20
CA GLU A 16 3.24 -4.09 -5.28
C GLU A 16 2.93 -3.10 -4.14
N ILE A 17 2.26 -2.00 -4.47
CA ILE A 17 1.79 -1.03 -3.47
C ILE A 17 0.78 -1.71 -2.53
N ALA A 18 -0.18 -2.46 -3.07
CA ALA A 18 -1.19 -3.14 -2.27
C ALA A 18 -0.56 -4.16 -1.29
N LEU A 19 0.35 -4.99 -1.77
CA LEU A 19 1.06 -5.98 -0.94
C LEU A 19 1.88 -5.31 0.16
N PHE A 20 2.54 -4.19 -0.15
CA PHE A 20 3.26 -3.39 0.83
C PHE A 20 2.34 -2.88 1.94
N LEU A 21 1.20 -2.30 1.57
CA LEU A 21 0.22 -1.77 2.53
C LEU A 21 -0.36 -2.88 3.41
N ILE A 22 -0.74 -4.01 2.82
CA ILE A 22 -1.32 -5.17 3.54
C ILE A 22 -0.34 -5.72 4.57
N LYS A 23 0.95 -5.83 4.22
CA LYS A 23 2.00 -6.25 5.16
C LYS A 23 1.97 -5.39 6.42
N HIS A 24 1.89 -4.07 6.27
CA HIS A 24 1.91 -3.14 7.39
C HIS A 24 0.57 -3.03 8.14
N ILE A 25 -0.56 -3.29 7.49
CA ILE A 25 -1.87 -3.40 8.17
C ILE A 25 -1.88 -4.63 9.09
N ASN A 26 -1.46 -5.78 8.55
CA ASN A 26 -1.45 -7.06 9.27
C ASN A 26 -0.39 -7.09 10.37
N GLN A 27 0.79 -6.54 10.08
CA GLN A 27 1.95 -6.52 10.97
C GLN A 27 2.48 -5.08 11.08
N PRO A 28 1.81 -4.22 11.86
CA PRO A 28 2.26 -2.85 12.09
C PRO A 28 3.66 -2.86 12.74
N CYS A 29 4.57 -2.02 12.22
CA CYS A 29 5.88 -1.81 12.82
C CYS A 29 5.75 -1.23 14.24
N GLU A 30 6.76 -1.43 15.09
CA GLU A 30 6.76 -0.93 16.47
C GLU A 30 6.46 0.58 16.54
N TYR A 31 5.61 0.90 17.51
CA TYR A 31 4.87 2.14 17.65
C TYR A 31 5.76 3.35 17.98
N LEU A 32 5.57 4.45 17.25
CA LEU A 32 5.93 5.79 17.73
C LEU A 32 4.72 6.39 18.46
N PRO A 33 4.90 7.00 19.64
CA PRO A 33 3.78 7.46 20.47
C PRO A 33 2.88 8.46 19.72
N GLY A 34 1.60 8.11 19.55
CA GLY A 34 0.53 9.04 19.15
C GLY A 34 -0.19 8.74 17.83
N ASN A 35 0.26 7.78 17.02
CA ASN A 35 -0.41 7.41 15.78
C ASN A 35 -0.60 5.89 15.68
N ASN A 36 -1.85 5.43 15.55
CA ASN A 36 -2.12 4.04 15.18
C ASN A 36 -1.64 3.82 13.74
N ILE A 37 -0.44 3.27 13.62
CA ILE A 37 0.22 3.03 12.34
C ILE A 37 -0.62 2.15 11.42
N ARG A 38 -1.44 1.24 11.96
CA ARG A 38 -2.39 0.44 11.17
C ARG A 38 -3.43 1.35 10.51
N ASP A 39 -4.00 2.29 11.25
CA ASP A 39 -5.00 3.23 10.71
C ASP A 39 -4.40 4.10 9.61
N PHE A 40 -3.14 4.49 9.74
CA PHE A 40 -2.41 5.16 8.67
C PHE A 40 -2.41 4.32 7.38
N TYR A 41 -1.98 3.06 7.45
CA TYR A 41 -1.92 2.19 6.28
C TYR A 41 -3.30 1.81 5.73
N ILE A 42 -4.33 1.71 6.58
CA ILE A 42 -5.73 1.54 6.14
C ILE A 42 -6.20 2.75 5.31
N ARG A 43 -5.88 3.98 5.73
CA ARG A 43 -6.24 5.19 4.94
C ARG A 43 -5.50 5.22 3.61
N GLU A 44 -4.22 4.85 3.58
CA GLU A 44 -3.47 4.80 2.32
C GLU A 44 -4.03 3.71 1.38
N ALA A 45 -4.42 2.56 1.91
CA ALA A 45 -5.10 1.51 1.13
C ALA A 45 -6.41 1.99 0.50
N ARG A 46 -7.21 2.80 1.21
CA ARG A 46 -8.44 3.40 0.66
C ARG A 46 -8.17 4.32 -0.52
N LYS A 47 -7.09 5.10 -0.50
CA LYS A 47 -6.71 5.94 -1.64
C LYS A 47 -6.39 5.12 -2.89
N ILE A 48 -5.72 3.97 -2.72
CA ILE A 48 -5.43 3.07 -3.84
C ILE A 48 -6.72 2.46 -4.40
N LEU A 49 -7.68 2.10 -3.55
CA LEU A 49 -9.00 1.60 -3.98
C LEU A 49 -9.75 2.61 -4.87
N GLU A 50 -9.61 3.91 -4.61
CA GLU A 50 -10.23 4.97 -5.41
C GLU A 50 -9.62 5.11 -6.81
N THR A 51 -8.33 4.78 -6.97
CA THR A 51 -7.59 5.02 -8.22
C THR A 51 -7.32 3.77 -9.05
N THR A 52 -7.21 2.60 -8.43
CA THR A 52 -6.86 1.37 -9.14
C THR A 52 -8.03 0.87 -10.00
N GLN A 53 -7.72 0.32 -11.18
CA GLN A 53 -8.68 -0.38 -12.04
C GLN A 53 -8.60 -1.90 -11.91
N ASP A 54 -7.53 -2.39 -11.28
CA ASP A 54 -7.28 -3.81 -11.06
C ASP A 54 -8.26 -4.38 -10.03
N GLN A 55 -9.07 -5.36 -10.46
CA GLN A 55 -10.10 -5.97 -9.62
C GLN A 55 -9.51 -6.88 -8.53
N ASP A 56 -8.34 -7.48 -8.79
CA ASP A 56 -7.67 -8.32 -7.81
C ASP A 56 -7.11 -7.44 -6.70
N VAL A 57 -6.45 -6.32 -7.06
CA VAL A 57 -5.99 -5.32 -6.08
C VAL A 57 -7.15 -4.82 -5.22
N LYS A 58 -8.29 -4.49 -5.84
CA LYS A 58 -9.49 -4.06 -5.10
C LYS A 58 -9.91 -5.08 -4.06
N LYS A 59 -10.10 -6.31 -4.50
CA LYS A 59 -10.55 -7.40 -3.64
C LYS A 59 -9.63 -7.63 -2.46
N ILE A 60 -8.30 -7.71 -2.68
CA ILE A 60 -7.37 -7.99 -1.58
C ILE A 60 -7.32 -6.85 -0.55
N LEU A 61 -7.43 -5.59 -1.01
CA LEU A 61 -7.40 -4.42 -0.14
C LEU A 61 -8.70 -4.31 0.66
N GLU A 62 -9.86 -4.52 0.03
CA GLU A 62 -11.17 -4.56 0.69
C GLU A 62 -11.22 -5.65 1.77
N ASP A 63 -10.85 -6.89 1.43
CA ASP A 63 -10.81 -8.02 2.36
C ASP A 63 -9.86 -7.76 3.54
N THR A 64 -8.72 -7.10 3.27
CA THR A 64 -7.75 -6.76 4.33
C THR A 64 -8.30 -5.67 5.24
N ILE A 65 -8.87 -4.60 4.68
CA ILE A 65 -9.44 -3.49 5.47
C ILE A 65 -10.59 -3.99 6.33
N TYR A 66 -11.50 -4.81 5.77
CA TYR A 66 -12.67 -5.33 6.46
C TYR A 66 -12.31 -6.10 7.75
N LYS A 67 -11.21 -6.87 7.74
CA LYS A 67 -10.72 -7.62 8.92
C LYS A 67 -10.39 -6.74 10.13
N TYR A 68 -10.13 -5.44 9.92
CA TYR A 68 -9.70 -4.52 10.96
C TYR A 68 -10.66 -3.34 11.15
N GLN A 69 -11.81 -3.33 10.46
CA GLN A 69 -12.90 -2.43 10.80
C GLN A 69 -13.77 -3.07 11.90
N PRO A 70 -14.01 -2.38 13.04
CA PRO A 70 -14.97 -2.83 14.04
C PRO A 70 -16.41 -2.74 13.55
#